data_AF-A0A2V9IXE6-F1
#
_entry.id   AF-A0A2V9IXE6-F1
#
_cell.length_a   1.000
_cell.length_b   1.000
_cell.length_c   1.000
_cell.angle_alpha   90.00
_cell.angle_beta   90.00
_cell.angle_gamma   90.00
#
_symmetry.space_group_name_H-M   'P 1'
#
loop_
_entity.id
_entity.type
_entity.pdbx_description
1 polymer ?
#
loop_
_entity_poly.entity_id
_entity_poly.type
_entity_poly.pdbx_seq_one_letter_code
_entity_poly.pdbx_strand_id
1 'polypeptide(L)' 'MLRYPPLSAIRRFARAKADSGYKQAAAPNVGDKAPDFSLPDQNGKQVKLSDFVGKKNVVLAFYVLAFTGG' A
#
# COMPACT_ATOMS: atom_id res chain seq x y z
N MET A 1 42.48 -7.95 -31.41
CA MET A 1 41.22 -8.56 -31.91
C MET A 1 40.27 -8.72 -30.73
N LEU A 2 39.54 -7.66 -30.35
CA LEU A 2 38.57 -7.69 -29.25
C LEU A 2 37.27 -8.35 -29.75
N ARG A 3 36.85 -9.46 -29.13
CA ARG A 3 35.54 -10.08 -29.41
C ARG A 3 34.48 -9.35 -28.60
N TYR A 4 33.59 -8.63 -29.28
CA TYR A 4 32.35 -8.10 -28.68
C TYR A 4 31.35 -9.24 -28.46
N PRO A 5 30.64 -9.29 -27.32
CA PRO A 5 29.56 -10.24 -27.12
C PRO A 5 28.36 -9.92 -28.03
N PRO A 6 27.58 -10.92 -28.47
CA PRO A 6 26.43 -10.74 -29.35
C PRO A 6 25.28 -9.97 -28.67
N LEU A 7 24.60 -9.12 -29.45
CA LEU A 7 23.52 -8.19 -29.05
C LEU A 7 22.25 -8.84 -28.46
N SER A 8 22.24 -10.15 -28.20
CA SER A 8 21.10 -10.88 -27.62
C SER A 8 20.99 -10.79 -26.09
N ALA A 9 21.93 -10.14 -25.40
CA ALA A 9 21.93 -10.03 -23.93
C ALA A 9 21.03 -8.92 -23.35
N ILE A 10 20.18 -8.27 -24.15
CA ILE A 10 19.29 -7.19 -23.70
C ILE A 10 17.83 -7.60 -23.91
N ARG A 11 17.28 -8.48 -23.06
CA ARG A 11 15.82 -8.64 -22.89
C ARG A 11 15.41 -9.66 -21.81
N ARG A 12 15.82 -9.52 -20.55
CA ARG A 12 15.17 -10.25 -19.43
C ARG A 12 15.12 -9.50 -18.11
N PHE A 13 14.78 -8.21 -18.14
CA PHE A 13 13.96 -7.67 -17.05
C PHE A 13 12.51 -7.73 -17.52
N ALA A 14 12.02 -8.96 -17.56
CA ALA A 14 10.61 -9.24 -17.70
C ALA A 14 9.92 -8.53 -16.54
N ARG A 15 9.23 -7.43 -16.89
CA ARG A 15 8.04 -6.90 -16.26
C ARG A 15 7.76 -7.56 -14.91
N ALA A 16 8.31 -6.97 -13.85
CA ALA A 16 7.69 -7.12 -12.53
C ALA A 16 6.23 -6.72 -12.75
N LYS A 17 5.33 -7.71 -12.74
CA LYS A 17 3.94 -7.41 -12.53
C LYS A 17 3.93 -6.62 -11.23
N ALA A 18 3.52 -5.37 -11.31
CA ALA A 18 2.94 -4.72 -10.17
C ALA A 18 1.75 -5.61 -9.82
N ASP A 19 1.97 -6.56 -8.91
CA ASP A 19 0.92 -7.18 -8.14
C ASP A 19 0.42 -6.06 -7.23
N SER A 20 -0.29 -5.11 -7.82
CA SER A 20 -1.06 -4.11 -7.13
C SER A 20 -2.20 -4.87 -6.47
N GLY A 21 -1.90 -5.52 -5.35
CA GLY A 21 -2.84 -6.09 -4.39
C GLY A 21 -3.75 -5.03 -3.77
N TYR A 22 -3.53 -3.76 -4.11
CA TYR A 22 -4.54 -2.71 -4.07
C TYR A 22 -5.64 -3.06 -5.09
N LYS A 23 -6.54 -3.97 -4.70
CA LYS A 23 -7.90 -4.00 -5.26
C LYS A 23 -8.35 -2.55 -5.29
N GLN A 24 -8.65 -2.04 -6.47
CA GLN A 24 -9.07 -0.66 -6.66
C GLN A 24 -10.34 -0.45 -5.83
N ALA A 25 -10.17 0.04 -4.61
CA ALA A 25 -11.25 0.27 -3.68
C ALA A 25 -11.94 1.53 -4.18
N ALA A 26 -13.17 1.38 -4.66
CA ALA A 26 -14.03 2.54 -4.86
C ALA A 26 -14.11 3.30 -3.54
N ALA A 27 -14.20 4.63 -3.60
CA ALA A 27 -14.40 5.44 -2.42
C ALA A 27 -15.67 4.92 -1.69
N PRO A 28 -15.60 4.64 -0.38
CA PRO A 28 -16.74 4.10 0.36
C PRO A 28 -17.86 5.14 0.41
N ASN A 29 -19.11 4.68 0.30
CA ASN A 29 -20.28 5.53 0.51
C ASN A 29 -20.63 5.59 1.99
N VAL A 30 -21.45 6.56 2.37
CA VAL A 30 -21.97 6.65 3.74
C VAL A 30 -22.81 5.41 4.05
N GLY A 31 -22.51 4.76 5.18
CA GLY A 31 -23.17 3.53 5.62
C GLY A 31 -22.47 2.24 5.17
N ASP A 32 -21.55 2.31 4.21
CA ASP A 32 -20.73 1.15 3.85
C ASP A 32 -19.85 0.73 5.01
N LYS A 33 -19.67 -0.59 5.16
CA LYS A 33 -18.69 -1.11 6.11
C LYS A 33 -17.29 -0.68 5.66
N ALA A 34 -16.55 -0.05 6.57
CA ALA A 34 -15.17 0.35 6.31
C ALA A 34 -14.32 -0.87 5.87
N PRO A 35 -13.47 -0.73 4.84
CA PRO A 35 -12.56 -1.79 4.43
C PRO A 35 -11.61 -2.15 5.57
N ASP A 36 -11.42 -3.45 5.81
CA ASP A 36 -10.45 -3.89 6.81
C ASP A 36 -9.03 -3.68 6.31
N PHE A 37 -8.15 -3.26 7.22
CA PHE A 37 -6.73 -3.05 6.94
C PHE A 37 -5.89 -3.44 8.14
N SER A 38 -4.63 -3.78 7.87
CA SER A 38 -3.64 -4.05 8.89
C SER A 38 -2.35 -3.32 8.54
N LEU A 39 -1.98 -2.33 9.35
CA LEU A 39 -0.83 -1.46 9.11
C LEU A 39 0.07 -1.40 10.34
N PRO A 40 1.39 -1.23 10.16
CA PRO A 40 2.29 -1.02 11.28
C PRO A 40 2.08 0.39 11.84
N ASP A 41 2.11 0.52 13.17
CA ASP A 41 2.20 1.81 13.83
C ASP A 41 3.64 2.37 13.76
N GLN A 42 3.88 3.53 14.39
CA GLN A 42 5.19 4.18 14.40
C GLN A 42 6.30 3.34 15.06
N ASN A 43 5.94 2.30 15.83
CA ASN A 43 6.88 1.39 16.49
C ASN A 43 6.96 0.03 15.75
N GLY A 44 6.32 -0.11 14.60
CA GLY A 44 6.27 -1.35 13.82
C GLY A 44 5.27 -2.38 14.34
N LYS A 45 4.44 -2.04 15.34
CA LYS A 45 3.41 -2.96 15.83
C LYS A 45 2.25 -3.00 14.84
N GLN A 46 1.82 -4.21 14.45
CA GLN A 46 0.62 -4.34 13.61
C GLN A 46 -0.63 -3.89 14.36
N VAL A 47 -1.40 -3.03 13.69
CA VAL A 47 -2.71 -2.55 14.12
C VAL A 47 -3.73 -2.95 13.05
N LYS A 48 -4.86 -3.54 13.46
CA LYS A 48 -5.97 -3.89 12.57
C LYS A 48 -7.19 -3.04 12.86
N LEU A 49 -7.91 -2.62 11.82
CA LEU A 49 -9.17 -1.89 12.02
C LEU A 49 -10.19 -2.76 12.78
N SER A 50 -10.27 -4.05 12.45
CA SER A 50 -11.15 -5.03 13.10
C SER A 50 -11.02 -5.09 14.63
N ASP A 51 -9.87 -4.71 15.19
CA ASP A 51 -9.64 -4.79 16.64
C ASP A 51 -10.47 -3.75 17.42
N PHE A 52 -10.94 -2.69 16.74
CA PHE A 52 -11.67 -1.57 17.32
C PHE A 52 -13.17 -1.54 16.97
N VAL A 53 -13.56 -2.14 15.84
CA VAL A 53 -14.95 -2.15 15.36
C VAL A 53 -15.87 -2.75 16.43
N GLY A 54 -16.99 -2.07 16.72
CA GLY A 54 -17.97 -2.49 17.72
C GLY A 54 -17.57 -2.25 19.18
N LYS A 55 -16.35 -1.80 19.45
CA LYS A 55 -15.88 -1.47 20.81
C LYS A 55 -15.89 0.03 21.09
N LYS A 56 -15.65 0.86 20.06
CA LYS A 56 -15.64 2.32 20.14
C LYS A 56 -15.79 2.95 18.75
N ASN A 57 -16.09 4.24 18.72
CA ASN A 57 -16.03 5.03 17.48
C ASN A 57 -14.57 5.22 17.04
N VAL A 58 -14.33 5.18 15.73
CA VAL A 58 -13.00 5.29 15.12
C VAL A 58 -13.04 6.31 14.01
N VAL A 59 -12.03 7.19 13.97
CA VAL A 59 -11.83 8.19 12.90
C VAL A 59 -10.46 7.93 12.27
N LEU A 60 -10.40 7.93 10.94
CA LEU A 60 -9.16 7.81 10.18
C LEU A 60 -8.85 9.15 9.50
N ALA A 61 -7.65 9.67 9.71
CA ALA A 61 -7.17 10.91 9.12
C ALA A 61 -5.90 10.64 8.31
N PHE A 62 -5.82 11.20 7.11
CA PHE A 62 -4.66 11.11 6.22
C PHE A 62 -4.01 12.48 6.12
N TYR A 63 -2.70 12.53 6.36
CA TYR A 63 -1.87 13.73 6.20
C TYR A 63 -0.75 13.43 5.21
N VAL A 64 -0.39 14.42 4.39
CA VAL A 64 0.59 14.24 3.30
C VAL A 64 2.00 14.01 3.85
N LEU A 65 2.37 14.79 4.86
CA LEU A 65 3.67 14.78 5.51
C LEU A 65 3.52 14.91 7.02
N ALA A 66 4.46 14.35 7.76
CA ALA A 66 4.59 14.61 9.19
C ALA A 66 5.26 15.98 9.44
N PHE A 67 4.98 16.59 10.59
CA PHE A 67 5.63 17.82 11.08
C PHE A 67 5.44 19.06 10.18
N THR A 68 4.27 19.22 9.57
CA THR A 68 3.89 20.44 8.84
C THR A 68 2.92 21.29 9.66
N GLY A 69 3.04 22.61 9.60
CA GLY A 69 1.98 23.53 10.04
C GLY A 69 0.89 23.49 8.98
N GLY A 70 -0.22 22.83 9.27
CA GLY A 70 -1.30 22.56 8.31
C GLY A 70 -1.94 23.81 7.71
#